data_AF-A0A0D5C142-F1
#
_entry.id   AF-A0A0D5C142-F1
#
_cell.length_a   1.000
_cell.length_b   1.000
_cell.length_c   1.000
_cell.angle_alpha   90.00
_cell.angle_beta   90.00
_cell.angle_gamma   90.00
#
_symmetry.space_group_name_H-M   'P 1'
#
loop_
_entity.id
_entity.type
_entity.pdbx_description
1 polymer ?
#
loop_
_entity_poly.entity_id
_entity_poly.type
_entity_poly.pdbx_seq_one_letter_code
_entity_poly.pdbx_strand_id
1 'polypeptide(L)'
;MTISKENKDFIDSLIDYYINESESYRQIAENFVPEIGSVPDTAFGIITGCVYSGFLQAYQNQQQSPSLEDMKEFNQIIKERAPLIKKSILEPHRFETNKKEADGNEDSIFKE
;
A
#
# COMPACT_ATOMS: atom_id res chain seq x y z
N MET A 1 -18.91 -8.11 -16.08
CA MET A 1 -18.47 -7.65 -14.75
C MET A 1 -19.44 -8.26 -13.76
N THR A 2 -18.92 -9.10 -12.88
CA THR A 2 -19.64 -9.85 -11.85
C THR A 2 -19.60 -9.09 -10.52
N ILE A 3 -18.45 -8.49 -10.19
CA ILE A 3 -18.32 -7.59 -9.04
C ILE A 3 -19.18 -6.34 -9.30
N SER A 4 -19.93 -5.91 -8.28
CA SER A 4 -20.72 -4.67 -8.35
C SER A 4 -19.84 -3.45 -8.61
N LYS A 5 -20.38 -2.43 -9.28
CA LYS A 5 -19.62 -1.20 -9.55
C LYS A 5 -19.08 -0.58 -8.26
N GLU A 6 -19.89 -0.53 -7.21
CA GLU A 6 -19.51 0.00 -5.90
C GLU A 6 -18.32 -0.75 -5.30
N ASN A 7 -18.36 -2.09 -5.29
CA ASN A 7 -17.25 -2.89 -4.76
C ASN A 7 -15.99 -2.73 -5.63
N LYS A 8 -16.15 -2.57 -6.95
CA LYS A 8 -15.02 -2.34 -7.85
C LYS A 8 -14.35 -0.97 -7.62
N ASP A 9 -15.13 0.09 -7.55
CA ASP A 9 -14.64 1.45 -7.26
C ASP A 9 -13.94 1.49 -5.89
N PHE A 10 -14.46 0.74 -4.91
CA PHE A 10 -13.79 0.55 -3.62
C PHE A 10 -12.46 -0.18 -3.72
N ILE A 11 -12.39 -1.32 -4.45
CA ILE A 11 -11.13 -2.07 -4.66
C ILE A 11 -10.09 -1.19 -5.36
N ASP A 12 -10.48 -0.46 -6.39
CA ASP A 12 -9.57 0.42 -7.14
C ASP A 12 -8.99 1.51 -6.23
N SER A 13 -9.85 2.14 -5.42
CA SER A 13 -9.42 3.13 -4.41
C SER A 13 -8.50 2.54 -3.35
N LEU A 14 -8.76 1.30 -2.91
CA LEU A 14 -7.95 0.60 -1.93
C LEU A 14 -6.56 0.26 -2.48
N ILE A 15 -6.48 -0.14 -3.75
CA ILE A 15 -5.20 -0.38 -4.43
C ILE A 15 -4.42 0.94 -4.56
N ASP A 16 -5.06 2.02 -5.00
CA ASP A 16 -4.41 3.34 -5.10
C ASP A 16 -3.88 3.82 -3.75
N TYR A 17 -4.65 3.63 -2.68
CA TYR A 17 -4.21 3.93 -1.32
C TYR A 17 -2.93 3.17 -0.95
N TYR A 18 -2.90 1.85 -1.12
CA TYR A 18 -1.71 1.07 -0.77
C TYR A 18 -0.50 1.31 -1.69
N ILE A 19 -0.72 1.72 -2.94
CA ILE A 19 0.36 2.19 -3.81
C ILE A 19 1.02 3.44 -3.20
N ASN A 20 0.22 4.42 -2.77
CA ASN A 20 0.71 5.66 -2.17
C ASN A 20 1.42 5.42 -0.83
N GLU A 21 0.93 4.46 -0.04
CA GLU A 21 1.49 4.11 1.28
C GLU A 21 2.55 3.00 1.23
N SER A 22 3.01 2.60 0.04
CA SER A 22 3.85 1.41 -0.15
C SER A 22 5.20 1.44 0.58
N GLU A 23 5.73 2.62 0.90
CA GLU A 23 6.95 2.76 1.72
C GLU A 23 6.75 2.21 3.14
N SER A 24 5.61 2.50 3.77
CA SER A 24 5.26 1.98 5.11
C SER A 24 5.23 0.45 5.12
N TYR A 25 4.69 -0.17 4.07
CA TYR A 25 4.64 -1.63 3.94
C TYR A 25 6.00 -2.26 3.70
N ARG A 26 6.89 -1.54 3.01
CA ARG A 26 8.29 -1.95 2.86
C ARG A 26 9.01 -1.93 4.21
N GLN A 27 8.85 -0.87 5.00
CA GLN A 27 9.43 -0.77 6.35
C GLN A 27 8.91 -1.88 7.27
N ILE A 28 7.62 -2.23 7.18
CA ILE A 28 7.06 -3.38 7.89
C ILE A 28 7.75 -4.67 7.45
N ALA A 29 7.92 -4.88 6.14
CA ALA A 29 8.59 -6.07 5.60
C ALA A 29 10.06 -6.19 6.07
N GLU A 30 10.77 -5.07 6.24
CA GLU A 30 12.17 -5.05 6.73
C GLU A 30 12.32 -5.65 8.14
N ASN A 31 11.30 -5.56 8.99
CA ASN A 31 11.33 -6.14 10.34
C ASN A 31 11.30 -7.67 10.38
N PHE A 32 11.01 -8.33 9.25
CA PHE A 32 11.00 -9.79 9.14
C PHE A 32 12.30 -10.35 8.53
N VAL A 33 13.36 -9.55 8.44
CA VAL A 33 14.70 -10.03 8.10
C VAL A 33 15.34 -10.59 9.38
N PRO A 34 15.90 -11.82 9.38
CA PRO A 34 16.28 -12.62 8.21
C PRO A 34 15.28 -13.71 7.76
N GLU A 35 14.07 -13.77 8.32
CA GLU A 35 13.08 -14.81 8.01
C GLU A 35 12.56 -14.75 6.56
N ILE A 36 12.64 -13.58 5.91
CA ILE A 36 12.21 -13.37 4.53
C ILE A 36 13.39 -13.31 3.54
N GLY A 37 13.19 -13.84 2.33
CA GLY A 37 14.20 -13.80 1.26
C GLY A 37 14.21 -12.51 0.42
N SER A 38 13.17 -11.69 0.50
CA SER A 38 13.02 -10.48 -0.33
C SER A 38 12.02 -9.50 0.29
N VAL A 39 12.52 -8.37 0.79
CA VAL A 39 11.69 -7.28 1.33
C VAL A 39 10.65 -6.80 0.31
N PRO A 40 10.99 -6.55 -0.98
CA PRO A 40 9.99 -6.10 -1.95
C PRO A 40 8.91 -7.15 -2.26
N ASP A 41 9.23 -8.45 -2.24
CA ASP A 41 8.23 -9.51 -2.45
C ASP A 41 7.31 -9.66 -1.25
N THR A 42 7.87 -9.59 -0.04
CA THR A 42 7.09 -9.61 1.20
C THR A 42 6.15 -8.40 1.28
N ALA A 43 6.63 -7.18 1.01
CA ALA A 43 5.79 -5.98 0.99
C ALA A 43 4.67 -6.07 -0.05
N PHE A 44 4.96 -6.63 -1.23
CA PHE A 44 3.96 -6.89 -2.27
C PHE A 44 2.90 -7.88 -1.77
N GLY A 45 3.32 -8.96 -1.11
CA GLY A 45 2.43 -9.94 -0.47
C GLY A 45 1.54 -9.32 0.61
N ILE A 46 2.10 -8.45 1.46
CA ILE A 46 1.35 -7.74 2.50
C ILE A 46 0.28 -6.84 1.87
N ILE A 47 0.66 -6.00 0.90
CA ILE A 47 -0.29 -5.08 0.23
C ILE A 47 -1.41 -5.87 -0.45
N THR A 48 -1.08 -6.89 -1.26
CA THR A 48 -2.09 -7.70 -1.94
C THR A 48 -2.99 -8.45 -0.97
N GLY A 49 -2.45 -8.94 0.15
CA GLY A 49 -3.23 -9.55 1.25
C GLY A 49 -4.15 -8.55 1.96
N CYS A 50 -3.72 -7.31 2.15
CA CYS A 50 -4.55 -6.24 2.70
C CYS A 50 -5.70 -5.86 1.76
N VAL A 51 -5.42 -5.72 0.45
CA VAL A 51 -6.47 -5.48 -0.56
C VAL A 51 -7.49 -6.62 -0.57
N TYR A 52 -7.03 -7.88 -0.53
CA TYR A 52 -7.91 -9.04 -0.48
C TYR A 52 -8.79 -9.06 0.78
N SER A 53 -8.20 -8.74 1.94
CA SER A 53 -8.95 -8.62 3.20
C SER A 53 -10.02 -7.53 3.12
N GLY A 54 -9.68 -6.36 2.55
CA GLY A 54 -10.63 -5.27 2.33
C GLY A 54 -11.75 -5.64 1.37
N PHE A 55 -11.44 -6.36 0.30
CA PHE A 55 -12.43 -6.91 -0.62
C PHE A 55 -13.42 -7.85 0.11
N LEU A 56 -12.93 -8.80 0.91
CA LEU A 56 -13.81 -9.67 1.69
C LEU A 56 -14.66 -8.88 2.69
N GLN A 57 -14.07 -7.88 3.35
CA GLN A 57 -14.76 -7.04 4.31
C GLN A 57 -15.90 -6.23 3.66
N ALA A 58 -15.72 -5.74 2.43
CA ALA A 58 -16.78 -5.04 1.69
C ALA A 58 -18.02 -5.92 1.47
N TYR A 59 -17.83 -7.19 1.10
CA TYR A 59 -18.91 -8.17 0.99
C TYR A 59 -19.54 -8.48 2.35
N GLN A 60 -18.73 -8.67 3.39
CA GLN A 60 -19.22 -8.93 4.74
C GLN A 60 -20.08 -7.78 5.29
N ASN A 61 -19.70 -6.53 5.02
CA ASN A 61 -20.47 -5.34 5.41
C ASN A 61 -21.87 -5.32 4.76
N GLN A 62 -22.01 -5.94 3.59
CA GLN A 62 -23.27 -6.11 2.87
C GLN A 62 -24.02 -7.40 3.28
N GLN A 63 -23.53 -8.13 4.29
CA GLN A 63 -24.01 -9.46 4.70
C GLN A 63 -23.95 -10.49 3.56
N GLN A 64 -22.95 -10.36 2.69
CA GLN A 64 -22.74 -11.20 1.53
C GLN A 64 -21.39 -11.92 1.60
N SER A 65 -21.18 -12.84 0.67
CA SER A 65 -19.89 -13.49 0.42
C SER A 65 -19.64 -13.49 -1.08
N PRO A 66 -18.38 -13.27 -1.52
CA PRO A 66 -18.07 -13.24 -2.94
C PRO A 66 -18.27 -14.61 -3.58
N SER A 67 -18.77 -14.62 -4.81
CA SER A 67 -18.87 -15.82 -5.64
C SER A 67 -17.51 -16.23 -6.21
N LEU A 68 -17.44 -17.41 -6.83
CA LEU A 68 -16.23 -17.85 -7.53
C LEU A 68 -15.88 -16.90 -8.70
N GLU A 69 -16.90 -16.37 -9.38
CA GLU A 69 -16.74 -15.42 -10.47
C GLU A 69 -16.23 -14.07 -9.97
N ASP A 70 -16.72 -13.58 -8.83
CA ASP A 70 -16.20 -12.36 -8.19
C ASP A 70 -14.72 -12.52 -7.83
N MET A 71 -14.35 -13.67 -7.26
CA MET A 71 -12.97 -13.98 -6.90
C MET A 71 -12.05 -14.01 -8.13
N LYS A 72 -12.54 -14.56 -9.26
CA LYS A 72 -11.78 -14.54 -10.53
C LYS A 72 -11.59 -13.13 -11.06
N GLU A 73 -12.63 -12.29 -11.01
CA GLU A 73 -12.53 -10.89 -11.44
C GLU A 73 -11.60 -10.09 -10.52
N PHE A 74 -11.68 -10.27 -9.20
CA PHE A 74 -10.76 -9.67 -8.23
C PHE A 74 -9.30 -10.02 -8.56
N ASN A 75 -9.00 -11.31 -8.78
CA ASN A 75 -7.66 -11.76 -9.11
C ASN A 75 -7.15 -11.15 -10.42
N GLN A 76 -8.03 -10.92 -11.40
CA GLN A 76 -7.68 -10.25 -12.64
C GLN A 76 -7.33 -8.77 -12.40
N ILE A 77 -8.10 -8.05 -11.58
CA ILE A 77 -7.81 -6.67 -11.18
C ILE A 77 -6.43 -6.59 -10.50
N ILE A 78 -6.17 -7.47 -9.52
CA ILE A 78 -4.85 -7.52 -8.84
C ILE A 78 -3.74 -7.80 -9.83
N LYS A 79 -3.91 -8.76 -10.76
CA LYS A 79 -2.92 -9.10 -11.77
C LYS A 79 -2.59 -7.91 -12.69
N GLU A 80 -3.60 -7.15 -13.10
CA GLU A 80 -3.43 -5.95 -13.94
C GLU A 80 -2.70 -4.83 -13.19
N ARG A 81 -2.95 -4.69 -11.89
CA ARG A 81 -2.38 -3.64 -11.04
C ARG A 81 -1.04 -4.02 -10.41
N ALA A 82 -0.69 -5.31 -10.41
CA ALA A 82 0.52 -5.84 -9.80
C ALA A 82 1.82 -5.12 -10.23
N PRO A 83 2.04 -4.77 -11.51
CA PRO A 83 3.23 -4.02 -11.91
C PRO A 83 3.33 -2.64 -11.24
N LEU A 84 2.20 -1.95 -11.04
CA LEU A 84 2.16 -0.63 -10.41
C LEU A 84 2.44 -0.74 -8.92
N ILE A 85 1.83 -1.71 -8.24
CA ILE A 85 2.10 -2.01 -6.82
C ILE A 85 3.58 -2.36 -6.64
N LYS A 86 4.14 -3.20 -7.51
CA LYS A 86 5.54 -3.58 -7.41
C LYS A 86 6.49 -2.41 -7.61
N LYS A 87 6.17 -1.56 -8.59
CA LYS A 87 6.95 -0.36 -8.88
C LYS A 87 6.97 0.60 -7.69
N SER A 88 5.83 0.85 -7.04
CA SER A 88 5.77 1.79 -5.91
C SER A 88 6.59 1.32 -4.71
N ILE A 89 6.73 0.01 -4.50
CA ILE A 89 7.58 -0.56 -3.44
C ILE A 89 9.08 -0.40 -3.75
N LEU A 90 9.47 -0.60 -5.01
CA LEU A 90 10.87 -0.53 -5.47
C LEU A 90 11.36 0.91 -5.59
N GLU A 91 10.50 1.77 -6.10
CA GLU A 91 10.72 3.20 -6.32
C GLU A 91 9.72 4.00 -5.48
N PRO A 92 9.85 3.96 -4.13
CA PRO A 92 8.97 4.76 -3.29
C PRO A 92 9.09 6.21 -3.74
N HIS A 93 7.94 6.85 -4.03
CA HIS A 93 7.91 8.27 -4.26
C HIS A 93 8.60 8.91 -3.06
N ARG A 94 9.77 9.51 -3.29
CA ARG A 94 10.38 10.42 -2.34
C ARG A 94 9.33 11.50 -2.12
N PHE A 95 8.52 11.36 -1.09
CA PHE A 95 7.89 12.51 -0.50
C PHE A 95 9.06 13.43 -0.17
N GLU A 96 9.13 14.55 -0.87
CA GLU A 96 9.93 15.68 -0.45
C GLU A 96 9.44 16.01 0.95
N THR A 97 10.11 15.41 1.94
CA THR A 97 10.15 15.94 3.27
C THR A 97 10.71 17.33 3.07
N ASN A 98 9.83 18.34 3.13
CA ASN A 98 10.22 19.70 3.41
C ASN A 98 10.95 19.68 4.76
N LYS A 99 12.24 19.31 4.74
CA LYS A 99 13.22 19.76 5.71
C LYS A 99 13.31 21.26 5.48
N LYS A 100 12.40 22.02 6.09
CA LYS A 100 12.73 23.38 6.49
C LYS A 100 13.79 23.24 7.57
N GLU A 101 15.02 23.27 7.10
CA GLU A 101 16.23 23.76 7.74
C GLU A 101 16.03 24.16 9.20
N ALA A 102 16.50 23.29 10.08
CA ALA A 102 17.20 23.75 11.27
C ALA A 102 18.51 24.38 10.78
N ASP A 103 18.50 25.68 10.50
CA ASP A 103 19.72 26.48 10.52
C ASP A 103 19.39 27.92 10.88
N GLY A 104 20.16 28.48 11.82
CA GLY A 104 20.12 29.89 12.16
C GLY A 104 19.39 30.29 13.45
N ASN A 105 19.82 29.79 14.61
CA ASN A 105 19.90 30.67 15.78
C ASN A 105 20.96 30.20 16.80
N GLU A 106 22.22 30.16 16.37
CA GLU A 106 23.38 30.28 17.28
C GLU A 106 24.05 31.61 16.96
N ASP A 107 23.57 32.71 17.54
CA ASP A 107 24.39 33.90 17.82
C ASP A 107 23.61 34.86 18.73
N SER A 108 23.61 34.55 20.02
CA SER A 108 23.37 35.56 21.06
C SER A 108 23.82 35.07 22.43
N ILE A 109 25.06 34.58 22.55
CA ILE A 109 25.73 34.54 23.84
C ILE A 109 27.21 34.94 23.64
N PHE A 110 27.61 35.99 24.37
CA PHE A 110 28.96 36.58 24.55
C PHE A 110 29.38 37.70 23.58
N LYS A 111 29.23 38.97 24.00
CA LYS A 111 30.33 39.74 24.66
C LYS A 111 29.93 41.21 24.95
N GLU A 112 30.32 41.61 26.18
CA GLU A 112 30.56 42.94 26.78
C GLU A 112 29.50 44.04 26.70
#